data_AF-A0A0U2YXG6-F1
#
_entry.id   AF-A0A0U2YXG6-F1
#
_cell.length_a   1.000
_cell.length_b   1.000
_cell.length_c   1.000
_cell.angle_alpha   90.00
_cell.angle_beta   90.00
_cell.angle_gamma   90.00
#
_symmetry.space_group_name_H-M   'P 1'
#
loop_
_entity.id
_entity.type
_entity.pdbx_description
1 polymer ?
#
loop_
_entity_poly.entity_id
_entity_poly.type
_entity_poly.pdbx_seq_one_letter_code
_entity_poly.pdbx_strand_id
1 'polypeptide(L)' 'MVQLLFLVPAAAYMVVFFGYPVVKNFIMAFQKYTTTTFYTGEAPWVGLANYTAVVTSSIFSR' A
#
# COMPACT_ATOMS: atom_id res chain seq x y z
N MET A 1 -19.51 17.11 22.48
CA MET A 1 -19.48 15.62 22.46
C MET A 1 -20.35 15.02 21.36
N VAL A 2 -21.63 15.38 21.22
CA VAL A 2 -22.54 14.83 20.19
C VAL A 2 -22.05 15.06 18.74
N GLN A 3 -21.37 16.18 18.49
CA GLN A 3 -20.79 16.50 17.16
C GLN A 3 -19.73 15.51 16.68
N LEU A 4 -18.95 14.90 17.59
CA LEU A 4 -17.97 13.87 17.21
C LEU A 4 -18.66 12.56 16.83
N LEU A 5 -19.77 12.23 17.50
CA LEU A 5 -20.56 11.04 17.16
C LEU A 5 -21.18 11.13 15.76
N PHE A 6 -21.50 12.34 15.29
CA PHE A 6 -21.96 12.56 13.91
C PHE A 6 -20.90 12.18 12.86
N LEU A 7 -19.62 12.36 13.18
CA LEU A 7 -18.50 12.03 12.29
C LEU A 7 -18.16 10.53 12.29
N VAL A 8 -18.59 9.78 13.31
CA VAL A 8 -18.21 8.36 13.48
C VAL A 8 -18.54 7.50 12.26
N PRO A 9 -19.75 7.55 11.65
CA PRO A 9 -20.05 6.73 10.49
C PRO A 9 -19.16 7.05 9.28
N ALA A 10 -18.89 8.35 9.05
CA ALA A 10 -18.03 8.79 7.97
C ALA A 10 -16.56 8.38 8.20
N ALA A 11 -16.06 8.54 9.42
CA ALA A 11 -14.71 8.14 9.79
C ALA A 11 -14.53 6.62 9.71
N ALA A 12 -15.50 5.85 10.21
CA ALA A 12 -15.50 4.39 10.11
C ALA A 12 -15.49 3.94 8.64
N TYR A 13 -16.32 4.55 7.79
CA TYR A 13 -16.32 4.29 6.36
C TYR A 13 -14.94 4.57 5.74
N MET A 14 -14.35 5.73 6.02
CA MET A 14 -13.02 6.06 5.51
C MET A 14 -11.97 5.04 5.95
N VAL A 15 -11.94 4.67 7.23
CA VAL A 15 -10.96 3.70 7.75
C VAL A 15 -11.13 2.33 7.10
N VAL A 16 -12.35 1.84 6.94
CA VAL A 16 -12.59 0.51 6.36
C VAL A 16 -12.25 0.51 4.87
N PHE A 17 -12.79 1.46 4.11
CA PHE A 17 -12.70 1.42 2.66
C PHE A 17 -11.40 2.01 2.10
N PHE A 18 -10.77 2.95 2.81
CA PHE A 18 -9.50 3.56 2.39
C PHE A 18 -8.32 3.07 3.23
N GLY A 19 -8.51 2.80 4.52
CA GLY A 19 -7.44 2.29 5.37
C GLY A 19 -6.94 0.91 4.93
N TYR A 20 -7.86 -0.02 4.60
CA TYR A 20 -7.48 -1.34 4.09
C TYR A 20 -6.60 -1.28 2.83
N PRO A 21 -6.99 -0.62 1.73
CA PRO A 21 -6.15 -0.55 0.54
C PRO A 21 -4.86 0.23 0.77
N VAL A 22 -4.83 1.24 1.64
CA VAL A 22 -3.59 1.96 2.00
C VAL A 22 -2.60 1.04 2.71
N VAL A 23 -3.04 0.29 3.72
CA VAL A 23 -2.19 -0.66 4.44
C VAL A 23 -1.70 -1.74 3.48
N LYS A 24 -2.58 -2.27 2.62
CA LYS A 24 -2.20 -3.26 1.62
C LYS A 24 -1.16 -2.69 0.65
N ASN A 25 -1.34 -1.45 0.17
CA ASN A 25 -0.37 -0.78 -0.70
C ASN A 25 0.99 -0.60 -0.01
N PHE A 26 0.98 -0.19 1.25
CA PHE A 26 2.19 -0.07 2.05
C PHE A 26 2.94 -1.40 2.14
N ILE A 27 2.25 -2.50 2.48
CA ILE A 27 2.87 -3.84 2.55
C ILE A 27 3.41 -4.27 1.18
N MET A 28 2.64 -4.08 0.10
CA MET A 28 3.06 -4.42 -1.26
C MET A 28 4.34 -3.70 -1.68
N ALA A 29 4.59 -2.48 -1.17
CA ALA A 29 5.80 -1.74 -1.49
C ALA A 29 7.08 -2.45 -1.02
N PHE A 30 6.99 -3.36 -0.04
CA PHE A 30 8.10 -4.19 0.45
C PHE A 30 8.10 -5.61 -0.13
N GLN A 31 7.18 -5.92 -1.03
CA GLN A 31 7.06 -7.22 -1.68
C GLN A 31 7.36 -7.11 -3.19
N LYS A 32 7.91 -8.17 -3.78
CA LYS A 32 8.16 -8.21 -5.22
C LYS A 32 6.91 -8.68 -5.96
N TYR A 33 6.05 -7.73 -6.32
CA TYR A 33 4.89 -7.97 -7.18
C TYR A 33 5.28 -7.92 -8.66
N THR A 34 5.12 -9.03 -9.37
CA THR A 34 5.36 -9.10 -10.82
C THR A 34 4.26 -9.90 -11.51
N THR A 35 4.38 -10.11 -12.84
CA THR A 35 3.45 -10.97 -13.59
C THR A 35 3.37 -12.37 -13.00
N THR A 36 4.48 -12.92 -12.47
CA THR A 36 4.49 -14.27 -11.87
C THR A 36 3.58 -14.36 -10.64
N THR A 37 3.47 -13.28 -9.86
CA THR A 37 2.61 -13.22 -8.66
C THR A 37 1.13 -13.43 -9.00
N PHE A 38 0.69 -13.05 -10.21
CA PHE A 38 -0.69 -13.31 -10.63
C PHE A 38 -0.96 -14.78 -10.92
N TYR A 39 0.06 -15.54 -11.33
CA TYR A 39 -0.05 -16.97 -11.63
C TYR A 39 0.19 -17.85 -10.39
N THR A 40 1.16 -17.48 -9.55
CA THR A 40 1.53 -18.28 -8.37
C THR A 40 0.81 -17.84 -7.10
N GLY A 41 0.31 -16.60 -7.05
CA GLY A 41 -0.21 -15.97 -5.83
C GLY A 41 0.89 -15.52 -4.86
N GLU A 42 2.16 -15.78 -5.15
CA GLU A 42 3.27 -15.49 -4.24
C GLU A 42 3.89 -14.13 -4.52
N ALA A 43 4.03 -13.33 -3.46
CA ALA A 43 4.71 -12.04 -3.46
C ALA A 43 5.84 -12.04 -2.40
N PRO A 44 7.06 -12.48 -2.78
CA PRO A 44 8.17 -12.57 -1.85
C PRO A 44 8.47 -11.23 -1.18
N TRP A 45 8.76 -11.25 0.12
CA TRP A 45 9.22 -10.06 0.85
C TRP A 45 10.65 -9.71 0.42
N VAL A 46 10.85 -8.47 -0.02
CA VAL A 46 12.15 -7.95 -0.49
C VAL A 46 12.62 -6.73 0.29
N GLY A 47 11.90 -6.35 1.35
CA GLY A 47 12.24 -5.20 2.19
C GLY A 47 12.36 -3.92 1.37
N LEU A 48 13.51 -3.26 1.44
CA LEU A 48 13.73 -1.97 0.77
C LEU A 48 14.19 -2.06 -0.69
N ALA A 49 14.32 -3.27 -1.26
CA ALA A 49 14.87 -3.45 -2.60
C ALA A 49 14.07 -2.71 -3.70
N ASN A 50 12.75 -2.62 -3.56
CA ASN A 50 11.92 -1.85 -4.49
C ASN A 50 12.26 -0.35 -4.43
N TYR A 51 12.42 0.19 -3.22
CA TYR A 51 12.75 1.58 -3.01
C TYR A 51 14.13 1.90 -3.58
N THR A 52 15.16 1.09 -3.28
CA THR A 52 16.50 1.28 -3.84
C THR A 52 16.50 1.26 -5.36
N ALA A 53 15.77 0.33 -5.97
CA ALA A 53 15.64 0.25 -7.44
C ALA A 53 14.99 1.51 -8.04
N VAL A 54 13.98 2.09 -7.37
CA VAL A 54 13.32 3.31 -7.84
C VAL A 54 14.22 4.54 -7.65
N VAL A 55 14.78 4.76 -6.45
CA VAL A 55 15.55 5.99 -6.18
C VAL A 55 16.90 6.04 -6.91
N THR A 56 17.45 4.88 -7.29
CA THR A 56 18.68 4.81 -8.10
C THR A 56 18.40 4.81 -9.60
N SER A 57 17.12 4.80 -10.02
CA SER A 57 16.74 4.82 -11.42
C SER A 57 16.99 6.21 -12.04
N SER A 58 17.64 6.22 -13.19
CA SER A 58 17.81 7.44 -14.01
C SER A 58 16.49 7.98 -14.55
N ILE A 59 15.43 7.16 -14.60
CA ILE A 59 14.09 7.56 -15.03
C ILE A 59 13.38 8.34 -13.92
N PHE A 60 13.57 7.96 -12.65
CA PHE A 60 12.91 8.60 -11.51
C PHE A 60 13.50 9.98 -11.17
N SER A 61 14.77 10.20 -11.51
CA SER A 61 15.51 11.44 -11.23
C SER A 61 15.45 12.48 -12.35
N ARG A 62 14.74 12.20 -13.44
CA ARG A 62 14.40 13.17 -14.50
C ARG A 62 13.03 13.76 -14.26
#